data_AF-A0A2V6I0P8-F1
#
_entry.id   AF-A0A2V6I0P8-F1
#
_cell.length_a   1.000
_cell.length_b   1.000
_cell.length_c   1.000
_cell.angle_alpha   90.00
_cell.angle_beta   90.00
_cell.angle_gamma   90.00
#
_symmetry.space_group_name_H-M   'P 1'
#
loop_
_entity.id
_entity.type
_entity.pdbx_description
1 polymer ?
#
loop_
_entity_poly.entity_id
_entity_poly.type
_entity_poly.pdbx_seq_one_letter_code
_entity_poly.pdbx_strand_id
1 'polypeptide(L)' 'MKDGVEDSPSPQKRRRSRVSAGLLIFRRNNIIQVLLAHPGGPFFARKDDGVWTIPKGEAGPGEDLLTRARIEVEEEIG' A
#
# COMPACT_ATOMS: atom_id res chain seq x y z
N MET A 1 -0.60 -42.59 -34.99
CA MET A 1 -0.05 -41.29 -34.58
C MET A 1 -1.05 -40.71 -33.59
N LYS A 2 -0.71 -40.63 -32.30
CA LYS A 2 -1.59 -40.14 -31.24
C LYS A 2 -1.21 -38.68 -30.96
N ASP A 3 -2.21 -37.82 -30.98
CA ASP A 3 -2.09 -36.38 -30.82
C ASP A 3 -1.47 -36.03 -29.47
N GLY A 4 -0.35 -35.29 -29.51
CA GLY A 4 0.31 -34.74 -28.33
C GLY A 4 -0.46 -33.51 -27.85
N VAL A 5 -1.20 -33.65 -26.76
CA VAL A 5 -1.69 -32.50 -25.99
C VAL A 5 -0.52 -32.00 -25.16
N GLU A 6 0.08 -30.90 -25.59
CA GLU A 6 1.06 -30.15 -24.79
C GLU A 6 0.38 -29.62 -23.52
N ASP A 7 0.83 -30.11 -22.38
CA ASP A 7 0.46 -29.64 -21.05
C ASP A 7 0.99 -28.20 -20.89
N SER A 8 0.15 -27.21 -21.20
CA SER A 8 0.50 -25.81 -21.03
C SER A 8 0.62 -25.52 -19.54
N PRO A 9 1.76 -24.98 -19.04
CA PRO A 9 1.92 -24.74 -17.62
C PRO A 9 0.86 -23.76 -17.13
N SER A 10 0.21 -24.10 -16.02
CA SER A 10 -0.72 -23.21 -15.35
C SER A 10 -0.02 -21.88 -15.02
N PRO A 11 -0.66 -20.72 -15.26
CA PRO A 11 -0.03 -19.44 -15.00
C PRO A 11 0.27 -19.35 -13.51
N GLN A 12 1.55 -19.39 -13.16
CA GLN A 12 1.98 -19.20 -11.79
C GLN A 12 1.36 -17.89 -11.28
N LYS A 13 0.56 -17.96 -10.22
CA LYS A 13 0.15 -16.77 -9.46
C LYS A 13 1.44 -16.07 -9.06
N ARG A 14 1.82 -15.02 -9.79
CA ARG A 14 2.95 -14.17 -9.41
C ARG A 14 2.72 -13.79 -7.95
N ARG A 15 3.58 -14.24 -7.03
CA ARG A 15 3.62 -13.66 -5.69
C ARG A 15 3.99 -12.20 -5.91
N ARG A 16 2.97 -11.34 -5.98
CA ARG A 16 3.15 -9.89 -5.94
C ARG A 16 3.81 -9.65 -4.59
N SER A 17 5.09 -9.29 -4.59
CA SER A 17 5.67 -8.62 -3.43
C SER A 17 4.77 -7.41 -3.16
N ARG A 18 4.04 -7.43 -2.04
CA ARG A 18 3.21 -6.30 -1.63
C ARG A 18 4.15 -5.26 -1.04
N VAL A 19 4.82 -4.52 -1.92
CA VAL A 19 5.63 -3.37 -1.54
C VAL A 19 4.66 -2.21 -1.38
N SER A 20 4.66 -1.58 -0.22
CA SER A 20 3.91 -0.34 -0.01
C SER A 20 4.87 0.84 0.04
N ALA A 21 4.42 1.99 -0.47
CA ALA A 21 5.13 3.25 -0.37
C ALA A 21 4.24 4.27 0.34
N GLY A 22 4.84 5.07 1.22
CA GLY A 22 4.15 6.09 2.00
C GLY A 22 5.10 7.21 2.39
N LEU A 23 4.52 8.35 2.80
CA LEU A 23 5.27 9.52 3.24
C LEU A 23 5.05 9.75 4.74
N LEU A 24 6.14 9.98 5.47
CA LEU A 24 6.07 10.48 6.83
C LEU A 24 6.00 12.00 6.79
N ILE A 25 4.79 12.54 6.81
CA ILE A 25 4.57 13.98 6.85
C ILE A 25 4.84 14.47 8.27
N PHE A 26 5.69 15.49 8.39
CA PHE A 26 6.02 16.08 9.67
C PHE A 26 5.94 17.60 9.61
N ARG A 27 5.68 18.21 10.75
CA ARG A 27 5.90 19.65 10.97
C ARG A 27 6.82 19.82 12.16
N ARG A 28 7.62 20.89 12.13
CA ARG A 28 8.60 21.18 13.17
C ARG A 28 8.38 22.58 13.71
N ASN A 29 8.00 22.65 14.99
CA ASN A 29 8.04 23.86 15.81
C ASN A 29 9.05 23.59 16.94
N ASN A 30 8.65 23.82 18.19
CA ASN A 30 9.45 23.48 19.38
C ASN A 30 9.60 21.96 19.58
N ILE A 31 8.72 21.15 18.97
CA ILE A 31 8.77 19.69 18.92
C ILE A 31 8.46 19.20 17.50
N ILE A 32 8.89 17.98 17.17
CA ILE A 32 8.51 17.29 15.93
C ILE A 32 7.12 16.68 16.13
N GLN A 33 6.23 16.94 15.18
CA GLN A 33 4.92 16.32 15.10
C GLN A 33 4.80 15.61 13.77
N VAL A 34 4.25 14.39 13.78
CA VAL A 34 4.04 13.57 12.59
C VAL A 34 2.55 13.38 12.36
N LEU A 35 2.13 13.31 11.09
CA LEU A 35 0.77 12.97 10.73
C LEU A 35 0.60 11.45 10.74
N LEU A 36 -0.42 10.98 11.46
CA LEU A 36 -0.87 9.59 11.43
C LEU A 36 -2.31 9.57 10.92
N ALA A 37 -2.61 8.59 10.09
CA ALA A 37 -3.95 8.28 9.60
C ALA A 37 -4.53 7.11 10.40
N HIS A 38 -5.83 7.21 10.70
CA HIS A 38 -6.59 6.09 11.24
C HIS A 38 -7.18 5.29 10.07
N PRO A 39 -6.90 3.98 9.95
CA PRO A 39 -7.47 3.18 8.86
C PRO A 39 -9.00 3.22 8.85
N GLY A 40 -9.58 3.47 7.68
CA GLY A 40 -11.02 3.43 7.48
C GLY A 40 -11.58 2.00 7.35
N GLY A 41 -12.89 1.91 7.16
CA GLY A 41 -13.58 0.67 6.83
C GLY A 41 -14.13 -0.12 8.02
N PRO A 42 -15.04 -1.09 7.78
CA PRO A 42 -15.85 -1.70 8.84
C PRO A 42 -15.05 -2.43 9.92
N PHE A 43 -13.86 -2.93 9.57
CA PHE A 43 -12.99 -3.65 10.48
C PHE A 43 -12.32 -2.74 11.52
N PHE A 44 -12.08 -1.48 11.17
CA PHE A 44 -11.36 -0.50 12.01
C PHE A 44 -12.27 0.55 12.64
N ALA A 45 -13.56 0.61 12.25
CA ALA A 45 -14.52 1.63 12.68
C ALA A 45 -14.71 1.80 14.21
N ARG A 46 -14.22 0.89 15.05
CA ARG A 46 -14.29 0.96 16.52
C ARG A 46 -12.93 0.68 17.19
N LYS A 47 -11.83 0.89 16.47
CA LYS A 47 -10.48 0.52 16.92
C LYS A 47 -9.55 1.73 17.00
N ASP A 48 -9.95 2.74 17.76
CA ASP A 48 -9.19 3.99 17.87
C ASP A 48 -7.85 3.81 18.59
N ASP A 49 -7.78 2.83 19.51
CA ASP A 49 -6.56 2.51 20.25
C ASP A 49 -5.68 1.50 19.50
N GLY A 50 -4.43 1.87 19.27
CA GLY A 50 -3.40 0.98 18.71
C GLY A 50 -3.49 0.74 17.19
N VAL A 51 -4.41 1.41 16.48
CA VAL A 51 -4.54 1.27 15.02
C VAL A 51 -4.30 2.61 14.32
N TRP A 52 -3.03 2.94 14.16
CA TRP A 52 -2.58 4.14 13.46
C TRP A 52 -1.50 3.79 12.43
N THR A 53 -1.47 4.50 11.32
CA THR A 53 -0.50 4.30 10.24
C THR A 53 -0.03 5.64 9.68
N ILE A 54 1.02 5.63 8.87
CA ILE A 54 1.27 6.71 7.90
C ILE A 54 0.39 6.53 6.66
N PRO A 55 0.07 7.61 5.91
CA PRO A 55 -0.53 7.51 4.59
C PRO A 55 0.38 6.73 3.64
N LYS A 56 -0.15 5.65 3.07
CA LYS A 56 0.61 4.71 2.25
C LYS A 56 -0.33 3.81 1.46
N GLY A 57 0.18 3.28 0.36
CA GLY A 57 -0.49 2.21 -0.35
C GLY A 57 0.45 1.34 -1.17
N GLU A 58 -0.12 0.33 -1.82
CA GLU A 58 0.62 -0.74 -2.48
C GLU A 58 1.09 -0.32 -3.87
N ALA A 59 2.40 -0.44 -4.10
CA ALA A 59 3.00 -0.18 -5.39
C ALA A 59 2.77 -1.35 -6.36
N GLY A 60 2.43 -1.01 -7.59
CA GLY A 60 2.45 -1.93 -8.71
C GLY A 60 3.88 -2.39 -9.07
N PRO A 61 4.03 -3.51 -9.80
CA PRO A 61 5.34 -3.95 -10.27
C PRO A 61 6.02 -2.88 -11.14
N GLY A 62 7.19 -2.40 -10.72
CA GLY A 62 7.94 -1.38 -11.44
C GLY A 62 7.40 0.05 -11.29
N GLU A 63 6.37 0.25 -10.45
CA GLU A 63 5.88 1.59 -10.14
C GLU A 63 6.92 2.35 -9.30
N ASP A 64 7.11 3.63 -9.62
CA ASP A 64 7.96 4.51 -8.82
C ASP A 64 7.35 4.73 -7.44
N LEU A 65 8.13 4.38 -6.40
CA LEU A 65 7.64 4.38 -5.01
C LEU A 65 7.29 5.78 -4.52
N LEU A 66 8.07 6.81 -4.90
CA LEU A 66 7.79 8.18 -4.50
C LEU A 66 6.50 8.69 -5.15
N THR A 67 6.28 8.35 -6.41
CA THR A 67 5.04 8.65 -7.13
C THR A 67 3.84 7.99 -6.45
N ARG A 68 3.90 6.67 -6.15
CA ARG A 68 2.81 6.00 -5.41
C ARG A 68 2.55 6.67 -4.06
N ALA A 69 3.60 6.95 -3.29
CA ALA A 69 3.48 7.56 -1.98
C ALA A 69 2.85 8.97 -2.01
N ARG A 70 3.06 9.75 -3.08
CA ARG A 70 2.41 11.05 -3.27
C ARG A 70 0.92 10.91 -3.58
N ILE A 71 0.54 9.99 -4.47
CA ILE A 71 -0.85 9.73 -4.83
C ILE A 71 -1.66 9.35 -3.58
N GLU A 72 -1.13 8.44 -2.76
CA GLU A 72 -1.80 7.99 -1.54
C GLU A 72 -2.00 9.12 -0.52
N VAL A 73 -1.03 10.02 -0.39
CA VAL A 73 -1.19 11.20 0.47
C VAL A 73 -2.30 12.11 -0.03
N GLU A 74 -2.37 12.38 -1.33
CA GLU A 74 -3.42 13.20 -1.94
C GLU A 74 -4.80 12.55 -1.78
N GLU A 75 -4.91 11.23 -2.01
CA GLU A 75 -6.16 10.47 -1.86
C GLU A 75 -6.67 10.41 -0.41
N GLU A 76 -5.78 10.24 0.59
CA GLU A 76 -6.18 10.10 1.99
C GLU A 76 -6.35 11.44 2.72
N ILE A 77 -5.60 12.48 2.34
CA ILE A 77 -5.52 13.75 3.10
C ILE A 77 -6.16 14.93 2.36
N GLY A 78 -6.35 14.85 1.04
CA GLY A 78 -6.95 15.90 0.20
C GLY A 78 -5.93 16.88 -0.37
#